data_AF-A0A494VTI3-F1
#
_entry.id   AF-A0A494VTI3-F1
#
_cell.length_a   1.000
_cell.length_b   1.000
_cell.length_c   1.000
_cell.angle_alpha   90.00
_cell.angle_beta   90.00
_cell.angle_gamma   90.00
#
_symmetry.space_group_name_H-M   'P 1'
#
loop_
_entity.id
_entity.type
_entity.pdbx_description
1 polymer ?
#
loop_
_entity_poly.entity_id
_entity_poly.type
_entity_poly.pdbx_seq_one_letter_code
_entity_poly.pdbx_strand_id
1 'polypeptide(L)'
;MTRAELKKIFDGKKEYLTKRGVLVKGFKLTTFTMFEDWFNLEIFEQGCHYCGLKNEECYRLFLLRPYATRNGKRGRRLELDRMSPLLEYDELHNIRWCCYWCNNAKSNFFSEAEFRPVAAEMGKALRKVLETEAAGQLGQLA
;
A
#
# COMPACT_ATOMS: atom_id res chain seq x y z
N MET A 1 -8.15 -11.54 4.91
CA MET A 1 -6.71 -11.87 5.02
C MET A 1 -6.55 -12.87 6.16
N THR A 2 -5.73 -13.91 6.02
CA THR A 2 -5.51 -14.87 7.11
C THR A 2 -4.59 -14.28 8.18
N ARG A 3 -4.69 -14.76 9.43
CA ARG A 3 -3.79 -14.40 10.53
C ARG A 3 -2.31 -14.61 10.18
N ALA A 4 -2.00 -15.69 9.47
CA ALA A 4 -0.65 -16.00 9.02
C ALA A 4 -0.14 -14.99 7.98
N GLU A 5 -0.98 -14.55 7.03
CA GLU A 5 -0.63 -13.48 6.10
C GLU A 5 -0.42 -12.14 6.83
N LEU A 6 -1.29 -11.82 7.80
CA LEU A 6 -1.18 -10.60 8.59
C LEU A 6 0.13 -10.58 9.40
N LYS A 7 0.50 -11.72 9.98
CA LYS A 7 1.77 -11.87 10.68
C LYS A 7 2.98 -11.66 9.78
N LYS A 8 2.93 -12.12 8.53
CA LYS A 8 4.00 -11.85 7.55
C LYS A 8 4.14 -10.35 7.25
N ILE A 9 3.04 -9.62 7.19
CA ILE A 9 3.06 -8.16 6.98
C ILE A 9 3.70 -7.46 8.18
N PHE A 10 3.27 -7.83 9.39
CA PHE A 10 3.84 -7.31 10.63
C PHE A 10 5.34 -7.58 10.74
N ASP A 11 5.76 -8.84 10.57
CA ASP A 11 7.17 -9.25 10.66
C ASP A 11 8.03 -8.54 9.60
N GLY A 12 7.50 -8.35 8.38
CA GLY A 12 8.17 -7.62 7.31
C GLY A 12 8.31 -6.12 7.53
N LYS A 13 7.69 -5.57 8.58
CA LYS A 13 7.71 -4.16 8.95
C LYS A 13 8.31 -3.90 10.32
N LYS A 14 8.93 -4.89 10.95
CA LYS A 14 9.74 -4.68 12.15
C LYS A 14 10.95 -3.82 11.85
N GLU A 15 11.37 -3.01 12.81
CA GLU A 15 12.63 -2.30 12.72
C GLU A 15 13.81 -3.27 12.69
N TYR A 16 14.79 -2.99 11.84
CA TYR A 16 16.02 -3.79 11.79
C TYR A 16 17.21 -2.96 11.32
N LEU A 17 18.41 -3.38 11.72
CA LEU A 17 19.67 -2.87 11.17
C LEU A 17 20.04 -3.68 9.93
N THR A 18 20.32 -2.99 8.82
CA THR A 18 20.89 -3.63 7.64
C THR A 18 22.31 -4.12 7.94
N LYS A 19 22.83 -5.03 7.09
CA LYS A 19 24.24 -5.46 7.13
C LYS A 19 25.26 -4.30 7.05
N ARG A 20 24.84 -3.13 6.57
CA ARG A 20 25.66 -1.91 6.45
C ARG A 20 25.49 -0.95 7.64
N GLY A 21 24.81 -1.35 8.70
CA GLY A 21 24.56 -0.52 9.88
C GLY A 21 23.47 0.55 9.70
N VAL A 22 22.79 0.59 8.54
CA VAL A 22 21.67 1.52 8.33
C VAL A 22 20.42 1.00 9.03
N LEU A 23 19.79 1.82 9.86
CA LEU A 23 18.53 1.51 10.52
C LEU A 23 17.36 1.64 9.54
N VAL A 24 16.59 0.56 9.37
CA VAL A 24 15.31 0.59 8.64
C VAL A 24 14.20 0.71 9.67
N LYS A 25 13.54 1.87 9.68
CA LYS A 25 12.42 2.16 10.60
C LYS A 25 11.26 1.20 10.37
N GLY A 26 10.67 0.76 11.47
CA GLY A 26 9.57 -0.18 11.51
C GLY A 26 8.98 -0.26 12.92
N PHE A 27 8.13 -1.25 13.16
CA PHE A 27 7.59 -1.54 14.49
C PHE A 27 8.71 -1.94 15.45
N LYS A 28 8.76 -1.30 16.62
CA LYS A 28 9.73 -1.57 17.69
C LYS A 28 9.05 -2.13 18.93
N LEU A 29 7.97 -1.48 19.34
CA LEU A 29 7.23 -1.77 20.58
C LEU A 29 5.90 -2.46 20.30
N THR A 30 5.32 -2.23 19.13
CA THR A 30 4.07 -2.84 18.70
C THR A 30 4.22 -4.36 18.66
N THR A 31 3.37 -5.06 19.41
CA THR A 31 3.30 -6.52 19.35
C THR A 31 2.41 -6.98 18.20
N PHE A 32 2.53 -8.26 17.80
CA PHE A 32 1.65 -8.79 16.76
C PHE A 32 0.18 -8.72 17.17
N THR A 33 -0.14 -8.95 18.45
CA THR A 33 -1.52 -8.83 18.96
C THR A 33 -2.05 -7.40 18.82
N MET A 34 -1.27 -6.38 19.21
CA MET A 34 -1.67 -4.97 19.02
C MET A 34 -1.92 -4.62 17.55
N PHE A 35 -1.05 -5.12 16.65
CA PHE A 35 -1.21 -4.93 15.21
C PHE A 35 -2.43 -5.67 14.66
N GLU A 36 -2.70 -6.88 15.14
CA GLU A 36 -3.87 -7.69 14.78
C GLU A 36 -5.17 -7.02 15.24
N ASP A 37 -5.21 -6.51 16.46
CA ASP A 37 -6.36 -5.77 16.99
C ASP A 37 -6.62 -4.49 16.17
N TRP A 38 -5.57 -3.71 15.89
CA TRP A 38 -5.67 -2.55 15.00
C TRP A 38 -6.17 -2.93 13.60
N PHE A 39 -5.62 -3.99 13.01
CA PHE A 39 -6.03 -4.46 11.68
C PHE A 39 -7.51 -4.85 11.64
N ASN A 40 -8.03 -5.48 12.69
CA ASN A 40 -9.43 -5.90 12.76
C ASN A 40 -10.41 -4.74 12.98
N LEU A 41 -9.95 -3.63 13.54
CA LEU A 41 -10.73 -2.39 13.66
C LEU A 41 -10.71 -1.56 12.37
N GLU A 42 -9.61 -1.63 11.63
CA GLU A 42 -9.46 -0.93 10.37
C GLU A 42 -10.26 -1.60 9.25
N ILE A 43 -10.85 -0.77 8.38
CA ILE A 43 -11.66 -1.27 7.28
C ILE A 43 -10.77 -1.54 6.07
N PHE A 44 -9.82 -2.46 6.22
CA PHE A 44 -8.84 -2.84 5.20
C PHE A 44 -9.48 -3.14 3.83
N GLU A 45 -10.69 -3.72 3.84
CA GLU A 45 -11.40 -4.08 2.61
C GLU A 45 -11.94 -2.86 1.83
N GLN A 46 -11.97 -1.66 2.42
CA GLN A 46 -12.36 -0.42 1.72
C GLN A 46 -11.32 0.03 0.68
N GLY A 47 -10.11 -0.51 0.70
CA GLY A 47 -9.07 -0.23 -0.28
C GLY A 47 -8.02 0.77 0.22
N CYS A 48 -7.27 1.34 -0.73
CA CYS A 48 -6.27 2.37 -0.47
C CYS A 48 -6.93 3.59 0.20
N HIS A 49 -6.41 4.01 1.35
CA HIS A 49 -6.88 5.16 2.12
C HIS A 49 -6.98 6.46 1.31
N TYR A 50 -6.12 6.63 0.30
CA TYR A 50 -6.05 7.85 -0.49
C TYR A 50 -6.89 7.80 -1.78
N CYS A 51 -6.83 6.70 -2.55
CA CYS A 51 -7.47 6.62 -3.88
C CYS A 51 -8.59 5.56 -4.00
N GLY A 52 -8.81 4.77 -2.94
CA GLY A 52 -9.82 3.73 -2.88
C GLY A 52 -9.54 2.49 -3.75
N LEU A 53 -8.35 2.33 -4.34
CA LEU A 53 -8.02 1.10 -5.07
C LEU A 53 -8.03 -0.10 -4.13
N LYS A 54 -8.73 -1.16 -4.50
CA LYS A 54 -8.79 -2.43 -3.78
C LYS A 54 -7.52 -3.26 -4.05
N ASN A 55 -7.29 -4.27 -3.21
CA ASN A 55 -6.17 -5.21 -3.39
C ASN A 55 -6.19 -5.88 -4.77
N GLU A 56 -7.36 -6.31 -5.22
CA GLU A 56 -7.52 -6.97 -6.52
C GLU A 56 -7.16 -6.03 -7.68
N GLU A 57 -7.60 -4.77 -7.61
CA GLU A 57 -7.23 -3.76 -8.62
C GLU A 57 -5.72 -3.52 -8.63
N CYS A 58 -5.08 -3.45 -7.45
CA CYS A 58 -3.63 -3.33 -7.33
C CYS A 58 -2.90 -4.52 -7.96
N TYR A 59 -3.39 -5.74 -7.71
CA TYR A 59 -2.81 -6.96 -8.26
C TYR A 59 -2.91 -7.02 -9.79
N ARG A 60 -4.07 -6.67 -10.35
CA ARG A 60 -4.28 -6.59 -11.81
C ARG A 60 -3.37 -5.55 -12.45
N LEU A 61 -3.28 -4.35 -11.87
CA LEU A 61 -2.36 -3.30 -12.34
C LEU A 61 -0.89 -3.76 -12.28
N PHE A 62 -0.51 -4.47 -11.21
CA PHE A 62 0.83 -5.04 -11.08
C PHE A 62 1.13 -6.05 -12.20
N LEU A 63 0.21 -6.95 -12.52
CA LEU A 63 0.40 -7.95 -13.57
C LEU A 63 0.56 -7.31 -14.96
N LEU A 64 -0.16 -6.22 -15.23
CA LEU A 64 -0.04 -5.47 -16.49
C LEU A 64 1.33 -4.81 -16.64
N ARG A 65 1.86 -4.21 -15.57
CA ARG A 65 3.09 -3.39 -15.62
C ARG A 65 3.97 -3.59 -14.38
N PRO A 66 4.55 -4.78 -14.16
CA PRO A 66 5.32 -5.07 -12.95
C PRO A 66 6.60 -4.22 -12.86
N TYR A 67 7.17 -3.81 -13.99
CA TYR A 67 8.33 -2.92 -14.03
C TYR A 67 8.05 -1.56 -13.38
N ALA A 68 6.80 -1.08 -13.41
CA ALA A 68 6.41 0.21 -12.85
C ALA A 68 6.30 0.20 -11.31
N THR A 69 6.51 -0.93 -10.63
CA THR A 69 6.38 -1.05 -9.17
C THR A 69 7.69 -1.37 -8.46
N ARG A 70 8.69 -0.51 -8.69
CA ARG A 70 10.08 -0.69 -8.24
C ARG A 70 10.65 -2.01 -8.78
N ASN A 71 10.52 -2.21 -10.10
CA ASN A 71 10.94 -3.42 -10.82
C ASN A 71 10.36 -4.71 -10.21
N GLY A 72 9.04 -4.74 -9.98
CA GLY A 72 8.32 -5.94 -9.54
C GLY A 72 8.46 -6.28 -8.05
N LYS A 73 9.15 -5.44 -7.27
CA LYS A 73 9.43 -5.70 -5.84
C LYS A 73 8.29 -5.28 -4.91
N ARG A 74 7.43 -4.34 -5.33
CA ARG A 74 6.29 -3.82 -4.56
C ARG A 74 5.01 -3.79 -5.40
N GLY A 75 3.89 -3.37 -4.81
CA GLY A 75 2.66 -3.05 -5.52
C GLY A 75 1.73 -4.21 -5.88
N ARG A 76 2.09 -5.46 -5.54
CA ARG A 76 1.20 -6.63 -5.71
C ARG A 76 -0.10 -6.55 -4.91
N ARG A 77 -0.06 -5.87 -3.76
CA ARG A 77 -1.16 -5.71 -2.80
C ARG A 77 -1.03 -4.32 -2.17
N LEU A 78 -2.05 -3.91 -1.42
CA LEU A 78 -1.95 -2.76 -0.51
C LEU A 78 -0.82 -3.00 0.50
N GLU A 79 -0.21 -1.91 0.92
CA GLU A 79 0.94 -1.87 1.83
C GLU A 79 0.72 -0.84 2.92
N LEU A 80 1.47 -0.97 4.02
CA LEU A 80 1.43 0.01 5.10
C LEU A 80 2.11 1.31 4.67
N ASP A 81 1.40 2.41 4.87
CA ASP A 81 1.88 3.78 4.76
C ASP A 81 1.80 4.50 6.11
N ARG A 82 2.64 5.51 6.29
CA ARG A 82 2.58 6.46 7.40
C ARG A 82 1.96 7.75 6.89
N MET A 83 0.82 8.15 7.44
CA MET A 83 0.15 9.40 7.04
C MET A 83 1.08 10.60 7.23
N SER A 84 1.74 10.67 8.39
CA SER A 84 2.84 11.58 8.67
C SER A 84 4.18 10.82 8.67
N PRO A 85 5.16 11.23 7.84
CA PRO A 85 6.48 10.61 7.81
C PRO A 85 7.33 10.93 9.05
N LEU A 86 6.92 11.92 9.85
CA LEU A 86 7.59 12.33 11.08
C LEU A 86 7.23 11.44 12.27
N LEU A 87 6.06 10.81 12.22
CA LEU A 87 5.59 9.89 13.25
C LEU A 87 6.12 8.47 13.02
N GLU A 88 6.26 7.72 14.11
CA GLU A 88 6.84 6.38 14.10
C GLU A 88 5.80 5.32 13.70
N TYR A 89 6.27 4.10 13.37
CA TYR A 89 5.36 3.00 13.03
C TYR A 89 4.53 2.52 14.22
N ASP A 90 5.07 2.66 15.44
CA ASP A 90 4.38 2.25 16.66
C ASP A 90 3.14 3.10 16.98
N GLU A 91 3.02 4.25 16.34
CA GLU A 91 1.81 5.08 16.38
C GLU A 91 0.78 4.52 15.40
N LEU A 92 0.08 3.45 15.78
CA LEU A 92 -0.85 2.73 14.89
C LEU A 92 -1.94 3.62 14.26
N HIS A 93 -2.35 4.69 14.95
CA HIS A 93 -3.29 5.68 14.40
C HIS A 93 -2.73 6.44 13.19
N ASN A 94 -1.40 6.47 13.00
CA ASN A 94 -0.68 7.05 11.87
C ASN A 94 -0.53 6.06 10.68
N ILE A 95 -0.87 4.79 10.87
CA ILE A 95 -0.71 3.76 9.85
C ILE A 95 -1.98 3.64 9.00
N ARG A 96 -1.82 3.58 7.68
CA ARG A 96 -2.92 3.36 6.73
C ARG A 96 -2.57 2.33 5.68
N TRP A 97 -3.59 1.68 5.14
CA TRP A 97 -3.47 0.87 3.95
C TRP A 97 -3.40 1.76 2.71
N CYS A 98 -2.40 1.52 1.87
CA CYS A 98 -2.12 2.35 0.72
C CYS A 98 -1.70 1.50 -0.47
N CYS A 99 -2.12 1.87 -1.68
CA CYS A 99 -1.59 1.24 -2.89
C CYS A 99 -0.18 1.78 -3.16
N TYR A 100 0.62 1.00 -3.88
CA TYR A 100 2.00 1.39 -4.19
C TYR A 100 2.11 2.75 -4.90
N TRP A 101 1.24 3.03 -5.87
CA TRP A 101 1.28 4.29 -6.62
C TRP A 101 1.04 5.49 -5.72
N CYS A 102 0.05 5.42 -4.82
CA CYS A 102 -0.21 6.48 -3.85
C CYS A 102 0.93 6.63 -2.84
N ASN A 103 1.42 5.54 -2.26
CA ASN A 103 2.53 5.58 -1.29
C ASN A 103 3.78 6.19 -1.94
N ASN A 104 4.10 5.76 -3.16
CA ASN A 104 5.27 6.25 -3.88
C ASN A 104 5.15 7.72 -4.29
N ALA A 105 3.98 8.17 -4.75
CA ALA A 105 3.76 9.56 -5.16
C ALA A 105 3.64 10.51 -3.95
N LYS A 106 2.98 10.10 -2.87
CA LYS A 106 2.91 10.88 -1.62
C LYS A 106 4.31 11.15 -1.06
N SER A 107 5.12 10.08 -1.02
CA SER A 107 6.46 10.09 -0.45
C SER A 107 6.48 10.64 1.00
N ASN A 108 7.63 11.13 1.46
CA ASN A 108 7.72 11.91 2.70
C ASN A 108 7.46 13.42 2.47
N PHE A 109 7.03 13.81 1.26
CA PHE A 109 6.87 15.21 0.87
C PHE A 109 5.50 15.76 1.24
N PHE A 110 4.41 15.10 0.82
CA PHE A 110 3.06 15.58 1.07
C PHE A 110 2.52 15.10 2.42
N SER A 111 1.78 15.98 3.10
CA SER A 111 0.80 15.58 4.11
C SER A 111 -0.36 14.82 3.46
N GLU A 112 -1.17 14.14 4.28
CA GLU A 112 -2.39 13.50 3.78
C GLU A 112 -3.33 14.51 3.09
N ALA A 113 -3.59 15.66 3.72
CA ALA A 113 -4.54 16.64 3.22
C ALA A 113 -4.12 17.20 1.85
N GLU A 114 -2.83 17.47 1.68
CA GLU A 114 -2.26 17.94 0.40
C GLU A 114 -2.31 16.86 -0.68
N PHE A 115 -2.09 15.59 -0.31
CA PHE A 115 -2.02 14.50 -1.28
C PHE A 115 -3.39 13.99 -1.71
N ARG A 116 -4.42 14.10 -0.86
CA ARG A 116 -5.77 13.55 -1.10
C ARG A 116 -6.39 13.94 -2.46
N PRO A 117 -6.39 15.21 -2.91
CA PRO A 117 -6.92 15.55 -4.23
C PRO A 117 -6.14 14.89 -5.38
N VAL A 118 -4.81 14.82 -5.27
CA VAL A 118 -3.95 14.16 -6.27
C VAL A 118 -4.25 12.66 -6.33
N ALA A 119 -4.36 12.01 -5.18
CA ALA A 119 -4.65 10.59 -5.08
C ALA A 119 -6.01 10.22 -5.70
N ALA A 120 -7.02 11.08 -5.57
CA ALA A 120 -8.32 10.87 -6.18
C ALA A 120 -8.23 10.78 -7.71
N GLU A 121 -7.52 11.71 -8.35
CA GLU A 121 -7.30 11.71 -9.80
C GLU A 121 -6.40 10.55 -10.25
N MET A 122 -5.36 10.23 -9.48
CA MET A 122 -4.55 9.02 -9.72
C MET A 122 -5.40 7.75 -9.70
N GLY A 123 -6.34 7.64 -8.76
CA GLY A 123 -7.27 6.51 -8.66
C GLY A 123 -8.13 6.36 -9.90
N LYS A 124 -8.65 7.46 -10.46
CA LYS A 124 -9.41 7.45 -11.72
C LYS A 124 -8.53 7.01 -12.89
N ALA A 125 -7.33 7.57 -13.03
CA ALA A 125 -6.41 7.22 -14.09
C ALA A 125 -5.99 5.74 -14.05
N LEU A 126 -5.73 5.20 -12.87
CA LEU A 126 -5.36 3.79 -12.69
C LEU A 126 -6.54 2.85 -13.04
N ARG A 127 -7.77 3.18 -12.66
CA ARG A 127 -8.94 2.39 -13.09
C ARG A 127 -9.16 2.47 -14.59
N LYS A 128 -8.88 3.60 -15.22
CA LYS A 128 -8.94 3.72 -16.68
C LYS A 128 -7.97 2.79 -17.41
N VAL A 129 -6.79 2.55 -16.84
CA VAL A 129 -5.86 1.53 -17.33
C VAL A 129 -6.51 0.15 -17.29
N LEU A 130 -7.13 -0.22 -16.17
CA LEU A 130 -7.81 -1.53 -16.05
C LEU A 130 -8.98 -1.71 -17.04
N GLU A 131 -9.74 -0.65 -17.31
CA GLU A 131 -10.85 -0.68 -18.28
C GLU A 131 -10.33 -0.87 -19.72
N THR A 132 -9.26 -0.16 -20.07
CA THR A 132 -8.72 -0.16 -21.44
C THR A 132 -8.11 -1.52 -21.79
N GLU A 133 -7.41 -2.15 -20.85
CA GLU A 133 -6.87 -3.50 -21.01
C GLU A 133 -7.98 -4.55 -21.12
N ALA A 134 -9.06 -4.42 -20.34
CA ALA A 134 -10.22 -5.31 -20.44
C ALA A 134 -10.90 -5.21 -21.83
N ALA A 135 -11.04 -3.99 -22.36
CA ALA A 135 -11.59 -3.78 -23.71
C ALA A 135 -10.67 -4.34 -24.81
N GLY A 136 -9.35 -4.19 -24.67
CA GLY A 136 -8.37 -4.73 -25.62
C GLY A 136 -8.35 -6.26 -25.68
N GLN A 137 -8.55 -6.94 -24.55
CA GLN A 137 -8.65 -8.41 -24.49
C GLN A 137 -9.93 -8.95 -25.13
N LEU A 138 -11.05 -8.24 -24.99
CA LEU A 138 -12.33 -8.62 -25.63
C LEU A 138 -12.29 -8.47 -27.16
N GLY A 139 -11.62 -7.43 -27.67
CA GLY A 139 -11.47 -7.21 -29.11
C GLY A 139 -10.52 -8.17 -29.83
N GLN A 140 -9.73 -8.97 -29.10
CA GLN A 140 -8.88 -10.04 -29.66
C GLN A 140 -9.59 -11.41 -29.70
N LEU A 141 -10.77 -11.52 -29.08
CA LEU A 141 -11.57 -12.74 -29.00
C LEU A 141 -12.84 -12.69 -29.87
N ALA A 142 -13.07 -11.56 -30.56
CA ALA A 142 -14.18 -11.33 -31.50
C ALA A 142 -13.64 -11.27 -32.94
#